data_AF-A0A4S9D466-F1
#
_entry.id   AF-A0A4S9D466-F1
#
_cell.length_a   1.000
_cell.length_b   1.000
_cell.length_c   1.000
_cell.angle_alpha   90.00
_cell.angle_beta   90.00
_cell.angle_gamma   90.00
#
_symmetry.space_group_name_H-M   'P 1'
#
loop_
_entity.id
_entity.type
_entity.pdbx_description
1 polymer ?
#
loop_
_entity_poly.entity_id
_entity_poly.type
_entity_poly.pdbx_seq_one_letter_code
_entity_poly.pdbx_strand_id
1 'polypeptide(L)'
;MSIEKAPIKGVLLVGSVPGTDTEDVLRRMAPALGSRLKYIPDGETGQRNYFIGWQMYKFGAFPEVVSQFGQNGKFEDTPVPEGKIKEASEKLEGMDTDYDTAAIESWPVFKKLKEEGVVPKHVKFQVCLPSPLTFVSPFIVGDYKTAIEPVYERAILRALDNIIKTVPKEELAIQWDVPIEFALLEGVWVQPWFSDVKQGILDRWLRLTAAVDSAVDMGFHFCYGDIGHQHFTQPKDTGFMADMAKELLSNVGRRVDYIHLPVPKDRDDAAYFAPLKGLQAVRGETDIYLGLVHTDDLEGTQRRIKAASEVLDGFGVGTECGWGRTSPEEITSIVQISNAASGEII
;
A
#
# COMPACT_ATOMS: atom_id res chain seq x y z
N MET A 1 -17.14 33.84 -11.11
CA MET A 1 -17.53 33.04 -9.93
C MET A 1 -16.31 32.22 -9.55
N SER A 2 -15.64 32.57 -8.45
CA SER A 2 -14.56 31.79 -7.89
C SER A 2 -15.14 30.50 -7.35
N ILE A 3 -14.89 29.38 -8.02
CA ILE A 3 -15.10 28.05 -7.43
C ILE A 3 -14.15 28.02 -6.23
N GLU A 4 -14.70 28.08 -5.01
CA GLU A 4 -13.92 27.80 -3.81
C GLU A 4 -13.26 26.44 -4.01
N LYS A 5 -11.92 26.43 -3.98
CA LYS A 5 -11.14 25.19 -4.13
C LYS A 5 -11.63 24.20 -3.09
N ALA A 6 -12.00 22.99 -3.51
CA ALA A 6 -12.28 21.90 -2.58
C ALA A 6 -11.11 21.80 -1.58
N PRO A 7 -11.38 21.82 -0.26
CA PRO A 7 -10.32 21.79 0.72
C PRO A 7 -9.57 20.46 0.59
N ILE A 8 -8.26 20.54 0.39
CA ILE A 8 -7.38 19.38 0.46
C ILE A 8 -7.30 18.98 1.93
N LYS A 9 -7.80 17.80 2.27
CA LYS A 9 -7.92 17.36 3.66
C LYS A 9 -6.94 16.25 3.96
N GLY A 10 -6.01 16.55 4.85
CA GLY A 10 -5.14 15.56 5.43
C GLY A 10 -4.01 15.06 4.55
N VAL A 11 -3.19 14.24 5.18
CA VAL A 11 -2.00 13.60 4.63
C VAL A 11 -2.06 12.11 4.93
N LEU A 12 -1.76 11.28 3.93
CA LEU A 12 -1.51 9.85 4.14
C LEU A 12 -0.01 9.58 4.08
N LEU A 13 0.50 8.95 5.13
CA LEU A 13 1.79 8.26 5.10
C LEU A 13 1.55 6.84 4.57
N VAL A 14 2.21 6.49 3.47
CA VAL A 14 1.93 5.23 2.76
C VAL A 14 2.33 4.00 3.58
N GLY A 15 3.37 4.08 4.41
CA GLY A 15 3.83 2.93 5.19
C GLY A 15 5.24 3.16 5.68
N SER A 16 6.21 2.73 4.88
CA SER A 16 7.62 2.91 5.21
C SER A 16 8.03 4.38 5.44
N VAL A 17 8.78 4.61 6.53
CA VAL A 17 9.41 5.88 6.91
C VAL A 17 10.77 5.54 7.51
N PRO A 18 11.90 6.06 6.98
CA PRO A 18 13.22 5.77 7.51
C PRO A 18 13.33 6.22 8.96
N GLY A 19 13.86 5.35 9.80
CA GLY A 19 14.07 5.56 11.23
C GLY A 19 14.85 4.41 11.85
N THR A 20 15.33 4.60 13.07
CA THR A 20 16.03 3.53 13.80
C THR A 20 15.08 2.44 14.29
N ASP A 21 13.86 2.84 14.65
CA ASP A 21 12.77 1.99 15.13
C ASP A 21 11.43 2.74 15.04
N THR A 22 10.35 2.06 15.44
CA THR A 22 8.99 2.60 15.52
C THR A 22 8.88 3.86 16.40
N GLU A 23 9.59 3.92 17.53
CA GLU A 23 9.49 5.08 18.46
C GLU A 23 10.06 6.34 17.80
N ASP A 24 11.22 6.22 17.14
CA ASP A 24 11.83 7.30 16.37
C ASP A 24 10.90 7.82 15.26
N VAL A 25 10.31 6.92 14.46
CA VAL A 25 9.38 7.31 13.39
C VAL A 25 8.18 8.06 13.94
N LEU A 26 7.51 7.52 14.95
CA LEU A 26 6.31 8.12 15.52
C LEU A 26 6.60 9.47 16.19
N ARG A 27 7.73 9.61 16.91
CA ARG A 27 8.13 10.86 17.55
C ARG A 27 8.46 11.96 16.55
N ARG A 28 8.96 11.61 15.35
CA ARG A 28 9.23 12.60 14.30
C ARG A 28 7.98 12.96 13.52
N MET A 29 7.21 11.97 13.08
CA MET A 29 6.14 12.19 12.10
C MET A 29 4.84 12.66 12.73
N ALA A 30 4.47 12.16 13.91
CA ALA A 30 3.20 12.52 14.53
C ALA A 30 3.12 14.04 14.86
N PRO A 31 4.14 14.67 15.46
CA PRO A 31 4.12 16.13 15.68
C PRO A 31 4.29 16.93 14.39
N ALA A 32 5.02 16.40 13.40
CA ALA A 32 5.33 17.12 12.17
C ALA A 32 4.11 17.28 11.24
N LEU A 33 3.18 16.33 11.26
CA LEU A 33 1.96 16.36 10.44
C LEU A 33 0.68 16.58 11.27
N GLY A 34 0.70 16.20 12.55
CA GLY A 34 -0.33 16.56 13.54
C GLY A 34 -1.74 16.15 13.14
N SER A 35 -2.68 17.09 13.24
CA SER A 35 -4.12 16.93 12.91
C SER A 35 -4.41 16.70 11.43
N ARG A 36 -3.39 16.62 10.58
CA ARG A 36 -3.52 16.20 9.18
C ARG A 36 -3.49 14.69 9.01
N LEU A 37 -3.07 13.93 10.03
CA LEU A 37 -3.04 12.47 9.97
C LEU A 37 -4.36 11.88 10.45
N LYS A 38 -4.89 10.91 9.70
CA LYS A 38 -5.93 9.99 10.19
C LYS A 38 -5.31 8.68 10.68
N TYR A 39 -4.21 8.30 10.05
CA TYR A 39 -3.49 7.06 10.23
C TYR A 39 -1.99 7.36 10.33
N ILE A 40 -1.25 6.58 11.10
CA ILE A 40 0.21 6.65 11.12
C ILE A 40 0.82 5.24 11.15
N PRO A 41 1.73 4.91 10.21
CA PRO A 41 2.40 3.62 10.20
C PRO A 41 3.56 3.56 11.21
N ASP A 42 4.02 2.35 11.51
CA ASP A 42 5.24 2.12 12.30
C ASP A 42 6.54 2.48 11.56
N GLY A 43 6.44 2.78 10.26
CA GLY A 43 7.55 3.15 9.40
C GLY A 43 8.30 1.99 8.76
N GLU A 44 7.90 0.73 9.00
CA GLU A 44 8.51 -0.45 8.36
C GLU A 44 10.05 -0.48 8.50
N THR A 45 10.56 -0.12 9.68
CA THR A 45 12.01 0.04 9.91
C THR A 45 12.76 -1.30 9.87
N GLY A 46 14.09 -1.25 9.82
CA GLY A 46 14.95 -2.43 9.82
C GLY A 46 14.87 -3.22 8.51
N GLN A 47 14.70 -4.54 8.58
CA GLN A 47 14.67 -5.41 7.38
C GLN A 47 13.46 -5.17 6.47
N ARG A 48 12.42 -4.48 6.98
CA ARG A 48 11.21 -4.14 6.21
C ARG A 48 11.36 -2.88 5.36
N ASN A 49 12.50 -2.17 5.42
CA ASN A 49 12.73 -0.96 4.63
C ASN A 49 12.79 -1.21 3.10
N TYR A 50 12.95 -2.47 2.68
CA TYR A 50 12.80 -2.94 1.30
C TYR A 50 11.46 -3.64 1.06
N PHE A 51 10.42 -3.22 1.77
CA PHE A 51 9.03 -3.68 1.65
C PHE A 51 8.89 -5.20 1.83
N ILE A 52 8.79 -5.98 0.75
CA ILE A 52 8.62 -7.44 0.81
C ILE A 52 9.91 -8.26 0.69
N GLY A 53 11.08 -7.62 0.47
CA GLY A 53 12.33 -8.36 0.20
C GLY A 53 12.72 -9.36 1.30
N TRP A 54 12.42 -9.03 2.55
CA TRP A 54 12.68 -9.89 3.71
C TRP A 54 11.84 -11.18 3.74
N GLN A 55 10.74 -11.26 2.98
CA GLN A 55 9.90 -12.45 2.90
C GLN A 55 10.59 -13.62 2.21
N MET A 56 11.61 -13.36 1.38
CA MET A 56 12.41 -14.42 0.77
C MET A 56 12.99 -15.39 1.81
N TYR A 57 13.36 -14.88 2.98
CA TYR A 57 13.94 -15.68 4.05
C TYR A 57 12.92 -16.60 4.76
N LYS A 58 11.61 -16.36 4.57
CA LYS A 58 10.54 -17.19 5.14
C LYS A 58 10.33 -18.52 4.41
N PHE A 59 10.90 -18.67 3.23
CA PHE A 59 10.82 -19.89 2.42
C PHE A 59 11.99 -20.86 2.70
N GLY A 60 12.70 -20.72 3.82
CA GLY A 60 13.87 -21.55 4.16
C GLY A 60 13.59 -23.06 4.25
N ALA A 61 12.33 -23.48 4.48
CA ALA A 61 11.93 -24.88 4.44
C ALA A 61 11.98 -25.49 3.03
N PHE A 62 11.87 -24.64 1.99
CA PHE A 62 11.91 -25.06 0.59
C PHE A 62 12.45 -23.93 -0.32
N PRO A 63 13.75 -23.60 -0.23
CA PRO A 63 14.29 -22.39 -0.85
C PRO A 63 14.27 -22.38 -2.38
N GLU A 64 14.16 -23.54 -3.03
CA GLU A 64 14.13 -23.66 -4.50
C GLU A 64 12.85 -23.08 -5.15
N VAL A 65 11.79 -22.82 -4.37
CA VAL A 65 10.59 -22.12 -4.89
C VAL A 65 10.82 -20.64 -5.11
N VAL A 66 11.83 -20.04 -4.48
CA VAL A 66 12.06 -18.58 -4.50
C VAL A 66 13.25 -18.24 -5.42
N SER A 67 13.05 -17.31 -6.34
CA SER A 67 14.13 -16.73 -7.15
C SER A 67 15.03 -15.84 -6.31
N GLN A 68 16.33 -15.83 -6.61
CA GLN A 68 17.27 -14.93 -5.94
C GLN A 68 16.95 -13.45 -6.24
N PHE A 69 17.27 -12.57 -5.28
CA PHE A 69 17.06 -11.15 -5.41
C PHE A 69 17.82 -10.60 -6.63
N GLY A 70 17.15 -9.78 -7.44
CA GLY A 70 17.69 -9.28 -8.73
C GLY A 70 17.50 -10.23 -9.92
N GLN A 71 16.91 -11.41 -9.68
CA GLN A 71 16.43 -12.33 -10.73
C GLN A 71 14.91 -12.45 -10.76
N ASN A 72 14.21 -11.59 -10.04
CA ASN A 72 12.77 -11.52 -9.95
C ASN A 72 12.14 -11.42 -11.35
N GLY A 73 11.04 -12.14 -11.58
CA GLY A 73 10.33 -12.18 -12.86
C GLY A 73 11.06 -12.91 -14.01
N LYS A 74 12.23 -13.53 -13.77
CA LYS A 74 13.02 -14.18 -14.85
C LYS A 74 12.73 -15.66 -15.07
N PHE A 75 12.00 -16.30 -14.16
CA PHE A 75 11.85 -17.77 -14.13
C PHE A 75 10.38 -18.21 -14.25
N GLU A 76 9.55 -17.42 -14.91
CA GLU A 76 8.11 -17.65 -14.99
C GLU A 76 7.72 -18.88 -15.81
N ASP A 77 8.51 -19.25 -16.82
CA ASP A 77 8.27 -20.41 -17.68
C ASP A 77 8.99 -21.68 -17.20
N THR A 78 9.49 -21.72 -15.97
CA THR A 78 10.29 -22.86 -15.47
C THR A 78 9.35 -24.04 -15.16
N PRO A 79 9.43 -25.17 -15.90
CA PRO A 79 8.59 -26.32 -15.61
C PRO A 79 9.03 -26.98 -14.30
N VAL A 80 8.06 -27.28 -13.44
CA VAL A 80 8.35 -27.94 -12.16
C VAL A 80 7.64 -29.30 -12.08
N PRO A 81 8.33 -30.39 -11.71
CA PRO A 81 7.67 -31.69 -11.53
C PRO A 81 6.54 -31.63 -10.50
N GLU A 82 5.39 -32.25 -10.78
CA GLU A 82 4.20 -32.22 -9.90
C GLU A 82 4.51 -32.68 -8.46
N GLY A 83 5.35 -33.71 -8.30
CA GLY A 83 5.79 -34.18 -6.98
C GLY A 83 6.53 -33.11 -6.16
N LYS A 84 7.33 -32.26 -6.83
CA LYS A 84 8.04 -31.14 -6.21
C LYS A 84 7.09 -30.01 -5.82
N ILE A 85 6.12 -29.69 -6.69
CA ILE A 85 5.07 -28.70 -6.40
C ILE A 85 4.28 -29.10 -5.14
N LYS A 86 3.86 -30.37 -5.07
CA LYS A 86 3.15 -30.91 -3.92
C LYS A 86 4.00 -30.84 -2.65
N GLU A 87 5.23 -31.34 -2.71
CA GLU A 87 6.17 -31.31 -1.58
C GLU A 87 6.39 -29.88 -1.05
N ALA A 88 6.56 -28.91 -1.95
CA ALA A 88 6.73 -27.52 -1.59
C ALA A 88 5.52 -26.97 -0.83
N SER A 89 4.30 -27.19 -1.35
CA SER A 89 3.07 -26.74 -0.70
C SER A 89 2.86 -27.36 0.69
N GLU A 90 3.16 -28.66 0.85
CA GLU A 90 3.03 -29.36 2.14
C GLU A 90 4.05 -28.87 3.17
N LYS A 91 5.30 -28.61 2.75
CA LYS A 91 6.37 -28.13 3.65
C LYS A 91 6.22 -26.67 4.06
N LEU A 92 5.58 -25.85 3.22
CA LEU A 92 5.35 -24.44 3.48
C LEU A 92 4.00 -24.17 4.15
N GLU A 93 3.14 -25.18 4.27
CA GLU A 93 1.88 -25.04 5.00
C GLU A 93 2.14 -24.60 6.45
N GLY A 94 1.42 -23.58 6.90
CA GLY A 94 1.62 -23.02 8.24
C GLY A 94 2.88 -22.15 8.38
N MET A 95 3.58 -21.80 7.29
CA MET A 95 4.73 -20.89 7.34
C MET A 95 4.35 -19.55 7.97
N ASP A 96 5.25 -18.96 8.75
CA ASP A 96 5.06 -17.64 9.34
C ASP A 96 5.62 -16.54 8.43
N THR A 97 4.83 -15.48 8.27
CA THR A 97 5.23 -14.30 7.49
C THR A 97 5.90 -13.25 8.36
N ASP A 98 5.67 -13.28 9.67
CA ASP A 98 6.11 -12.31 10.68
C ASP A 98 5.60 -10.86 10.48
N TYR A 99 4.62 -10.65 9.59
CA TYR A 99 3.97 -9.33 9.49
C TYR A 99 3.24 -8.96 10.79
N ASP A 100 2.59 -9.94 11.42
CA ASP A 100 1.97 -9.82 12.72
C ASP A 100 2.99 -9.61 13.84
N THR A 101 4.10 -10.35 13.83
CA THR A 101 5.21 -10.14 14.78
C THR A 101 5.63 -8.66 14.80
N ALA A 102 5.91 -8.06 13.63
CA ALA A 102 6.33 -6.67 13.54
C ALA A 102 5.24 -5.67 14.02
N ALA A 103 3.98 -5.90 13.66
CA ALA A 103 2.87 -5.03 14.06
C ALA A 103 2.58 -5.13 15.57
N ILE A 104 2.63 -6.34 16.15
CA ILE A 104 2.41 -6.61 17.57
C ILE A 104 3.53 -6.01 18.42
N GLU A 105 4.78 -6.02 17.94
CA GLU A 105 5.91 -5.36 18.60
C GLU A 105 5.78 -3.82 18.57
N SER A 106 5.26 -3.26 17.47
CA SER A 106 5.08 -1.81 17.31
C SER A 106 3.90 -1.24 18.09
N TRP A 107 2.85 -2.04 18.34
CA TRP A 107 1.62 -1.58 18.98
C TRP A 107 1.81 -0.97 20.39
N PRO A 108 2.54 -1.60 21.34
CA PRO A 108 2.79 -1.00 22.65
C PRO A 108 3.49 0.36 22.58
N VAL A 109 4.37 0.57 21.60
CA VAL A 109 5.06 1.84 21.37
C VAL A 109 4.08 2.91 20.92
N PHE A 110 3.27 2.61 19.90
CA PHE A 110 2.20 3.51 19.45
C PHE A 110 1.26 3.89 20.59
N LYS A 111 0.77 2.90 21.33
CA LYS A 111 -0.14 3.12 22.46
C LYS A 111 0.46 4.04 23.52
N LYS A 112 1.71 3.79 23.93
CA LYS A 112 2.45 4.63 24.88
C LYS A 112 2.56 6.07 24.37
N LEU A 113 2.97 6.27 23.12
CA LEU A 113 3.12 7.62 22.55
C LEU A 113 1.79 8.36 22.38
N LYS A 114 0.69 7.63 22.18
CA LYS A 114 -0.66 8.20 22.19
C LYS A 114 -1.11 8.61 23.59
N GLU A 115 -0.80 7.81 24.62
CA GLU A 115 -1.03 8.13 26.04
C GLU A 115 -0.19 9.34 26.50
N GLU A 116 1.05 9.46 26.02
CA GLU A 116 1.94 10.63 26.23
C GLU A 116 1.46 11.89 25.48
N GLY A 117 0.51 11.75 24.55
CA GLY A 117 0.00 12.85 23.72
C GLY A 117 0.92 13.26 22.57
N VAL A 118 1.96 12.48 22.27
CA VAL A 118 2.82 12.66 21.09
C VAL A 118 2.04 12.32 19.82
N VAL A 119 1.33 11.18 19.83
CA VAL A 119 0.39 10.82 18.76
C VAL A 119 -0.98 11.40 19.09
N PRO A 120 -1.63 12.16 18.18
CA PRO A 120 -2.95 12.71 18.44
C PRO A 120 -4.01 11.62 18.72
N LYS A 121 -4.94 11.90 19.64
CA LYS A 121 -5.95 10.93 20.11
C LYS A 121 -6.84 10.32 19.02
N HIS A 122 -7.05 11.02 17.91
CA HIS A 122 -7.89 10.58 16.79
C HIS A 122 -7.14 9.70 15.79
N VAL A 123 -5.80 9.72 15.80
CA VAL A 123 -4.98 8.96 14.85
C VAL A 123 -5.04 7.48 15.21
N LYS A 124 -5.24 6.63 14.20
CA LYS A 124 -5.17 5.17 14.35
C LYS A 124 -3.82 4.63 13.92
N PHE A 125 -3.44 3.49 14.49
CA PHE A 125 -2.26 2.75 14.13
C PHE A 125 -2.45 2.04 12.79
N GLN A 126 -1.63 2.38 11.80
CA GLN A 126 -1.69 1.81 10.46
C GLN A 126 -0.75 0.60 10.35
N VAL A 127 -1.26 -0.53 9.90
CA VAL A 127 -0.47 -1.71 9.54
C VAL A 127 -0.64 -1.98 8.05
N CYS A 128 0.47 -1.94 7.32
CA CYS A 128 0.52 -2.21 5.88
C CYS A 128 0.87 -3.68 5.64
N LEU A 129 0.04 -4.37 4.84
CA LEU A 129 0.22 -5.75 4.43
C LEU A 129 0.23 -5.82 2.90
N PRO A 130 1.16 -6.57 2.28
CA PRO A 130 1.10 -6.78 0.84
C PRO A 130 -0.03 -7.76 0.49
N SER A 131 -0.56 -7.65 -0.73
CA SER A 131 -1.30 -8.77 -1.30
C SER A 131 -0.42 -10.00 -1.51
N PRO A 132 -0.98 -11.21 -1.55
CA PRO A 132 -0.21 -12.41 -1.89
C PRO A 132 0.48 -12.31 -3.26
N LEU A 133 -0.19 -11.71 -4.25
CA LEU A 133 0.38 -11.48 -5.58
C LEU A 133 1.67 -10.68 -5.55
N THR A 134 1.79 -9.75 -4.60
CA THR A 134 2.93 -8.85 -4.51
C THR A 134 4.24 -9.58 -4.28
N PHE A 135 4.23 -10.65 -3.48
CA PHE A 135 5.38 -11.52 -3.33
C PHE A 135 5.41 -12.65 -4.36
N VAL A 136 4.28 -13.33 -4.59
CA VAL A 136 4.26 -14.57 -5.38
C VAL A 136 4.66 -14.32 -6.84
N SER A 137 4.16 -13.25 -7.47
CA SER A 137 4.42 -13.04 -8.90
C SER A 137 5.90 -12.85 -9.21
N PRO A 138 6.63 -11.92 -8.56
CA PRO A 138 8.03 -11.70 -8.89
C PRO A 138 9.01 -12.72 -8.30
N PHE A 139 8.68 -13.38 -7.18
CA PHE A 139 9.65 -14.21 -6.45
C PHE A 139 9.43 -15.71 -6.59
N ILE A 140 8.21 -16.20 -6.82
CA ILE A 140 7.97 -17.65 -6.89
C ILE A 140 8.23 -18.17 -8.31
N VAL A 141 9.08 -19.19 -8.42
CA VAL A 141 9.56 -19.75 -9.69
C VAL A 141 8.48 -20.56 -10.38
N GLY A 142 8.25 -20.30 -11.66
CA GLY A 142 7.52 -21.20 -12.56
C GLY A 142 6.16 -21.67 -12.06
N ASP A 143 5.91 -22.97 -12.25
CA ASP A 143 4.66 -23.64 -11.91
C ASP A 143 4.38 -23.71 -10.39
N TYR A 144 5.35 -23.36 -9.52
CA TYR A 144 5.11 -23.32 -8.08
C TYR A 144 4.03 -22.29 -7.70
N LYS A 145 3.86 -21.21 -8.48
CA LYS A 145 2.95 -20.10 -8.13
C LYS A 145 1.53 -20.57 -7.81
N THR A 146 0.98 -21.49 -8.62
CA THR A 146 -0.37 -22.02 -8.45
C THR A 146 -0.58 -22.72 -7.10
N ALA A 147 0.43 -23.44 -6.61
CA ALA A 147 0.34 -24.17 -5.35
C ALA A 147 0.78 -23.34 -4.15
N ILE A 148 1.73 -22.41 -4.34
CA ILE A 148 2.29 -21.59 -3.25
C ILE A 148 1.42 -20.37 -2.93
N GLU A 149 0.75 -19.78 -3.92
CA GLU A 149 -0.10 -18.62 -3.67
C GLU A 149 -1.15 -18.87 -2.57
N PRO A 150 -1.95 -19.96 -2.61
CA PRO A 150 -2.94 -20.18 -1.57
C PRO A 150 -2.33 -20.43 -0.19
N VAL A 151 -1.14 -21.05 -0.13
CA VAL A 151 -0.39 -21.28 1.12
C VAL A 151 0.04 -19.95 1.73
N TYR A 152 0.61 -19.07 0.89
CA TYR A 152 1.07 -17.76 1.31
C TYR A 152 -0.10 -16.82 1.66
N GLU A 153 -1.21 -16.87 0.92
CA GLU A 153 -2.45 -16.15 1.25
C GLU A 153 -2.96 -16.56 2.65
N ARG A 154 -3.06 -17.86 2.95
CA ARG A 154 -3.43 -18.34 4.30
C ARG A 154 -2.48 -17.84 5.39
N ALA A 155 -1.19 -17.76 5.10
CA ALA A 155 -0.19 -17.27 6.05
C ALA A 155 -0.33 -15.76 6.33
N ILE A 156 -0.56 -14.94 5.29
CA ILE A 156 -0.86 -13.50 5.45
C ILE A 156 -2.17 -13.30 6.23
N LEU A 157 -3.22 -14.06 5.91
CA LEU A 157 -4.50 -13.93 6.59
C LEU A 157 -4.44 -14.37 8.06
N ARG A 158 -3.59 -15.35 8.39
CA ARG A 158 -3.31 -15.70 9.79
C ARG A 158 -2.60 -14.56 10.53
N ALA A 159 -1.63 -13.90 9.89
CA ALA A 159 -0.97 -12.73 10.46
C ALA A 159 -1.98 -11.59 10.69
N LEU A 160 -2.83 -11.29 9.70
CA LEU A 160 -3.92 -10.32 9.84
C LEU A 160 -4.83 -10.63 11.05
N ASP A 161 -5.28 -11.87 11.18
CA ASP A 161 -6.13 -12.30 12.29
C ASP A 161 -5.44 -12.13 13.66
N ASN A 162 -4.14 -12.45 13.75
CA ASN A 162 -3.34 -12.19 14.95
C ASN A 162 -3.27 -10.69 15.28
N ILE A 163 -3.06 -9.82 14.29
CA ILE A 163 -3.03 -8.36 14.47
C ILE A 163 -4.38 -7.85 15.00
N ILE A 164 -5.49 -8.25 14.38
CA ILE A 164 -6.85 -7.83 14.76
C ILE A 164 -7.20 -8.31 16.18
N LYS A 165 -6.69 -9.47 16.61
CA LYS A 165 -6.87 -9.98 17.97
C LYS A 165 -6.06 -9.22 19.02
N THR A 166 -4.94 -8.60 18.64
CA THR A 166 -4.04 -7.90 19.56
C THR A 166 -4.32 -6.40 19.66
N VAL A 167 -4.61 -5.75 18.54
CA VAL A 167 -4.83 -4.29 18.49
C VAL A 167 -6.33 -3.99 18.57
N PRO A 168 -6.79 -3.09 19.46
CA PRO A 168 -8.19 -2.67 19.50
C PRO A 168 -8.66 -2.15 18.15
N LYS A 169 -9.87 -2.57 17.71
CA LYS A 169 -10.36 -2.33 16.34
C LYS A 169 -10.51 -0.84 16.04
N GLU A 170 -10.95 -0.07 17.04
CA GLU A 170 -11.10 1.38 16.98
C GLU A 170 -9.77 2.14 16.90
N GLU A 171 -8.66 1.48 17.22
CA GLU A 171 -7.29 2.02 17.18
C GLU A 171 -6.52 1.54 15.95
N LEU A 172 -7.09 0.66 15.13
CA LEU A 172 -6.39 -0.01 14.03
C LEU A 172 -6.90 0.44 12.65
N ALA A 173 -5.96 0.56 11.72
CA ALA A 173 -6.22 0.64 10.29
C ALA A 173 -5.34 -0.37 9.54
N ILE A 174 -5.92 -1.13 8.61
CA ILE A 174 -5.20 -2.06 7.73
C ILE A 174 -5.09 -1.48 6.32
N GLN A 175 -3.88 -1.43 5.79
CA GLN A 175 -3.64 -1.10 4.38
C GLN A 175 -3.26 -2.34 3.59
N TRP A 176 -3.90 -2.55 2.44
CA TRP A 176 -3.45 -3.52 1.46
C TRP A 176 -2.59 -2.83 0.39
N ASP A 177 -1.33 -3.23 0.30
CA ASP A 177 -0.38 -2.75 -0.70
C ASP A 177 -0.41 -3.66 -1.93
N VAL A 178 -0.72 -3.09 -3.10
CA VAL A 178 -1.03 -3.85 -4.32
C VAL A 178 -0.25 -3.36 -5.57
N PRO A 179 1.10 -3.27 -5.52
CA PRO A 179 1.89 -2.81 -6.67
C PRO A 179 1.84 -3.74 -7.88
N ILE A 180 1.80 -5.05 -7.66
CA ILE A 180 2.04 -6.04 -8.73
C ILE A 180 0.80 -6.27 -9.58
N GLU A 181 -0.37 -6.03 -9.02
CA GLU A 181 -1.63 -6.00 -9.71
C GLU A 181 -1.60 -5.03 -10.90
N PHE A 182 -1.01 -3.84 -10.72
CA PHE A 182 -0.88 -2.87 -11.81
C PHE A 182 0.17 -3.29 -12.83
N ALA A 183 1.27 -3.93 -12.42
CA ALA A 183 2.22 -4.52 -13.36
C ALA A 183 1.57 -5.60 -14.25
N LEU A 184 0.72 -6.45 -13.66
CA LEU A 184 -0.03 -7.48 -14.37
C LEU A 184 -1.08 -6.89 -15.34
N LEU A 185 -1.81 -5.85 -14.92
CA LEU A 185 -2.78 -5.15 -15.77
C LEU A 185 -2.13 -4.42 -16.95
N GLU A 186 -0.97 -3.82 -16.72
CA GLU A 186 -0.16 -3.15 -17.75
C GLU A 186 0.58 -4.15 -18.66
N GLY A 187 0.66 -5.44 -18.26
CA GLY A 187 1.37 -6.47 -19.00
C GLY A 187 2.89 -6.29 -19.00
N VAL A 188 3.45 -5.76 -17.90
CA VAL A 188 4.88 -5.46 -17.75
C VAL A 188 5.49 -6.19 -16.57
N TRP A 189 6.81 -6.40 -16.63
CA TRP A 189 7.68 -6.93 -15.55
C TRP A 189 7.43 -8.38 -15.09
N VAL A 190 6.18 -8.81 -14.97
CA VAL A 190 5.76 -10.16 -14.58
C VAL A 190 4.63 -10.66 -15.48
N GLN A 191 4.46 -11.97 -15.57
CA GLN A 191 3.37 -12.63 -16.31
C GLN A 191 2.35 -13.26 -15.36
N PRO A 192 1.05 -13.17 -15.68
CA PRO A 192 0.01 -13.86 -14.92
C PRO A 192 0.08 -15.38 -15.15
N TRP A 193 -0.12 -16.15 -14.09
CA TRP A 193 -0.34 -17.62 -14.15
C TRP A 193 -1.82 -18.00 -14.02
N PHE A 194 -2.70 -17.01 -14.18
CA PHE A 194 -4.15 -17.14 -14.10
C PHE A 194 -4.80 -16.35 -15.24
N SER A 195 -5.97 -16.78 -15.68
CA SER A 195 -6.70 -16.15 -16.79
C SER A 195 -7.87 -15.29 -16.30
N ASP A 196 -8.22 -14.32 -17.14
CA ASP A 196 -8.88 -13.08 -16.77
C ASP A 196 -8.12 -12.36 -15.65
N VAL A 197 -7.10 -11.59 -16.05
CA VAL A 197 -6.20 -10.89 -15.12
C VAL A 197 -6.98 -9.93 -14.22
N LYS A 198 -7.90 -9.16 -14.79
CA LYS A 198 -8.70 -8.18 -14.05
C LYS A 198 -9.60 -8.88 -13.03
N GLN A 199 -10.35 -9.88 -13.45
CA GLN A 199 -11.24 -10.61 -12.53
C GLN A 199 -10.45 -11.39 -11.47
N GLY A 200 -9.34 -12.02 -11.86
CA GLY A 200 -8.48 -12.76 -10.95
C GLY A 200 -7.87 -11.88 -9.85
N ILE A 201 -7.50 -10.63 -10.19
CA ILE A 201 -7.07 -9.62 -9.19
C ILE A 201 -8.23 -9.23 -8.29
N LEU A 202 -9.39 -8.90 -8.86
CA LEU A 202 -10.56 -8.49 -8.10
C LEU A 202 -10.99 -9.56 -7.09
N ASP A 203 -11.05 -10.83 -7.51
CA ASP A 203 -11.43 -11.95 -6.64
C ASP A 203 -10.50 -12.07 -5.42
N ARG A 204 -9.20 -11.82 -5.61
CA ARG A 204 -8.20 -11.80 -4.53
C ARG A 204 -8.46 -10.64 -3.58
N TRP A 205 -8.63 -9.43 -4.11
CA TRP A 205 -8.94 -8.26 -3.29
C TRP A 205 -10.25 -8.43 -2.50
N LEU A 206 -11.27 -9.06 -3.08
CA LEU A 206 -12.52 -9.35 -2.37
C LEU A 206 -12.32 -10.33 -1.20
N ARG A 207 -11.44 -11.33 -1.34
CA ARG A 207 -11.07 -12.19 -0.20
C ARG A 207 -10.28 -11.44 0.88
N LEU A 208 -9.32 -10.61 0.48
CA LEU A 208 -8.51 -9.80 1.40
C LEU A 208 -9.38 -8.80 2.18
N THR A 209 -10.31 -8.12 1.50
CA THR A 209 -11.24 -7.18 2.15
C THR A 209 -12.24 -7.87 3.06
N ALA A 210 -12.77 -9.05 2.68
CA ALA A 210 -13.68 -9.82 3.51
C ALA A 210 -13.02 -10.36 4.79
N ALA A 211 -11.69 -10.52 4.79
CA ALA A 211 -10.94 -10.97 5.96
C ALA A 211 -10.71 -9.87 7.01
N VAL A 212 -10.88 -8.59 6.66
CA VAL A 212 -10.76 -7.47 7.60
C VAL A 212 -12.08 -7.26 8.32
N ASP A 213 -12.06 -7.27 9.65
CA ASP A 213 -13.25 -6.99 10.46
C ASP A 213 -13.86 -5.62 10.11
N SER A 214 -15.17 -5.57 9.93
CA SER A 214 -15.88 -4.35 9.48
C SER A 214 -15.69 -3.12 10.39
N ALA A 215 -15.33 -3.32 11.67
CA ALA A 215 -15.08 -2.24 12.63
C ALA A 215 -13.63 -1.71 12.58
N VAL A 216 -12.73 -2.35 11.82
CA VAL A 216 -11.36 -1.88 11.56
C VAL A 216 -11.38 -1.04 10.29
N ASP A 217 -10.73 0.12 10.30
CA ASP A 217 -10.58 0.91 9.08
C ASP A 217 -9.70 0.14 8.09
N MET A 218 -10.04 0.12 6.81
CA MET A 218 -9.14 -0.46 5.81
C MET A 218 -9.13 0.28 4.50
N GLY A 219 -7.94 0.42 3.95
CA GLY A 219 -7.71 1.05 2.66
C GLY A 219 -6.74 0.27 1.78
N PHE A 220 -6.53 0.82 0.59
CA PHE A 220 -5.61 0.30 -0.41
C PHE A 220 -4.55 1.33 -0.76
N HIS A 221 -3.31 0.90 -0.90
CA HIS A 221 -2.27 1.63 -1.60
C HIS A 221 -2.07 0.99 -2.98
N PHE A 222 -2.56 1.69 -4.01
CA PHE A 222 -2.22 1.35 -5.39
C PHE A 222 -0.81 1.82 -5.65
N CYS A 223 -0.05 1.08 -6.45
CA CYS A 223 1.36 1.38 -6.65
C CYS A 223 1.80 0.87 -8.03
N TYR A 224 2.81 1.51 -8.62
CA TYR A 224 3.47 1.04 -9.84
C TYR A 224 4.89 0.56 -9.55
N GLY A 225 5.16 0.21 -8.28
CA GLY A 225 6.47 -0.18 -7.76
C GLY A 225 7.43 0.97 -7.63
N ASP A 226 8.43 0.85 -6.76
CA ASP A 226 9.51 1.83 -6.68
C ASP A 226 10.82 1.05 -6.62
N ILE A 227 11.53 0.95 -7.74
CA ILE A 227 12.89 0.40 -7.82
C ILE A 227 13.83 1.53 -8.20
N GLY A 228 14.49 2.12 -7.20
CA GLY A 228 15.42 3.23 -7.41
C GLY A 228 14.74 4.53 -7.86
N HIS A 229 13.55 4.82 -7.30
CA HIS A 229 12.69 5.96 -7.64
C HIS A 229 12.10 5.92 -9.05
N GLN A 230 11.93 4.72 -9.60
CA GLN A 230 11.26 4.50 -10.88
C GLN A 230 10.18 3.42 -10.76
N HIS A 231 9.03 3.72 -11.36
CA HIS A 231 7.93 2.78 -11.59
C HIS A 231 8.33 1.67 -12.57
N PHE A 232 7.69 0.50 -12.48
CA PHE A 232 7.82 -0.56 -13.50
C PHE A 232 7.42 -0.05 -14.89
N THR A 233 6.39 0.80 -14.92
CA THR A 233 5.95 1.58 -16.08
C THR A 233 5.33 2.87 -15.57
N GLN A 234 5.47 3.96 -16.32
CA GLN A 234 4.78 5.20 -15.97
C GLN A 234 3.32 5.11 -16.45
N PRO A 235 2.32 5.22 -15.55
CA PRO A 235 0.93 5.17 -15.97
C PRO A 235 0.65 6.27 -17.00
N LYS A 236 -0.06 5.89 -18.07
CA LYS A 236 -0.48 6.83 -19.11
C LYS A 236 -1.47 7.87 -18.56
N ASP A 237 -2.40 7.38 -17.75
CA ASP A 237 -3.46 8.11 -17.04
C ASP A 237 -3.88 7.28 -15.81
N THR A 238 -4.83 7.75 -15.01
CA THR A 238 -5.34 7.00 -13.87
C THR A 238 -6.32 5.88 -14.23
N GLY A 239 -6.40 5.47 -15.50
CA GLY A 239 -7.43 4.57 -16.05
C GLY A 239 -7.53 3.24 -15.33
N PHE A 240 -6.44 2.47 -15.26
CA PHE A 240 -6.44 1.17 -14.57
C PHE A 240 -6.76 1.31 -13.07
N MET A 241 -6.21 2.33 -12.40
CA MET A 241 -6.49 2.60 -11.00
C MET A 241 -7.96 2.94 -10.76
N ALA A 242 -8.53 3.83 -11.57
CA ALA A 242 -9.93 4.21 -11.47
C ALA A 242 -10.87 3.03 -11.75
N ASP A 243 -10.56 2.22 -12.76
CA ASP A 243 -11.33 1.04 -13.12
C ASP A 243 -11.34 0.01 -11.99
N MET A 244 -10.15 -0.39 -11.50
CA MET A 244 -10.03 -1.36 -10.41
C MET A 244 -10.66 -0.87 -9.11
N ALA A 245 -10.51 0.41 -8.76
CA ALA A 245 -11.17 0.99 -7.59
C ALA A 245 -12.70 0.92 -7.71
N LYS A 246 -13.26 1.24 -8.88
CA LYS A 246 -14.71 1.16 -9.10
C LYS A 246 -15.23 -0.26 -8.99
N GLU A 247 -14.54 -1.23 -9.58
CA GLU A 247 -14.91 -2.64 -9.48
C GLU A 247 -14.87 -3.13 -8.03
N LEU A 248 -13.80 -2.79 -7.31
CA LEU A 248 -13.67 -3.10 -5.89
C LEU A 248 -14.84 -2.54 -5.09
N LEU A 249 -15.11 -1.23 -5.19
CA LEU A 249 -16.15 -0.55 -4.43
C LEU A 249 -17.56 -1.03 -4.78
N SER A 250 -17.77 -1.54 -6.00
CA SER A 250 -19.07 -2.07 -6.43
C SER A 250 -19.35 -3.48 -5.91
N ASN A 251 -18.31 -4.23 -5.53
CA ASN A 251 -18.42 -5.66 -5.17
C ASN A 251 -18.06 -5.97 -3.71
N VAL A 252 -17.40 -5.05 -3.00
CA VAL A 252 -17.00 -5.24 -1.61
C VAL A 252 -18.21 -5.22 -0.65
N GLY A 253 -18.24 -6.16 0.29
CA GLY A 253 -19.32 -6.29 1.29
C GLY A 253 -19.13 -5.43 2.56
N ARG A 254 -18.05 -4.64 2.62
CA ARG A 254 -17.71 -3.74 3.72
C ARG A 254 -17.32 -2.36 3.19
N ARG A 255 -17.23 -1.35 4.05
CA ARG A 255 -16.65 -0.05 3.70
C ARG A 255 -15.21 -0.21 3.21
N VAL A 256 -14.75 0.60 2.26
CA VAL A 256 -13.31 0.84 2.06
C VAL A 256 -13.06 2.27 2.51
N ASP A 257 -12.25 2.46 3.54
CA ASP A 257 -12.10 3.73 4.22
C ASP A 257 -11.26 4.71 3.40
N TYR A 258 -10.24 4.21 2.70
CA TYR A 258 -9.48 5.02 1.77
C TYR A 258 -8.87 4.24 0.61
N ILE A 259 -8.60 4.93 -0.50
CA ILE A 259 -7.77 4.43 -1.59
C ILE A 259 -6.73 5.49 -1.92
N HIS A 260 -5.47 5.08 -1.93
CA HIS A 260 -4.34 5.90 -2.36
C HIS A 260 -3.92 5.54 -3.79
N LEU A 261 -3.66 6.58 -4.60
CA LEU A 261 -3.20 6.46 -5.99
C LEU A 261 -1.90 7.25 -6.20
N PRO A 262 -0.84 6.65 -6.77
CA PRO A 262 0.38 7.35 -7.13
C PRO A 262 0.15 8.24 -8.34
N VAL A 263 0.86 9.37 -8.37
CA VAL A 263 0.80 10.33 -9.46
C VAL A 263 2.23 10.68 -9.83
N PRO A 264 2.73 10.31 -11.02
CA PRO A 264 4.08 10.68 -11.42
C PRO A 264 4.30 12.19 -11.38
N LYS A 265 5.52 12.61 -11.00
CA LYS A 265 5.88 14.02 -10.81
C LYS A 265 5.52 14.94 -11.99
N ASP A 266 5.62 14.44 -13.22
CA ASP A 266 5.35 15.18 -14.46
C ASP A 266 3.87 15.25 -14.87
N ARG A 267 2.97 14.61 -14.12
CA ARG A 267 1.52 14.55 -14.41
C ARG A 267 0.75 15.65 -13.70
N ASP A 268 0.91 16.88 -14.17
CA ASP A 268 0.12 18.05 -13.75
C ASP A 268 -1.00 18.44 -14.74
N ASP A 269 -1.35 17.53 -15.65
CA ASP A 269 -2.39 17.72 -16.66
C ASP A 269 -3.74 17.10 -16.26
N ALA A 270 -4.84 17.77 -16.60
CA ALA A 270 -6.20 17.30 -16.28
C ALA A 270 -6.60 16.01 -17.02
N ALA A 271 -5.95 15.69 -18.15
CA ALA A 271 -6.25 14.50 -18.92
C ALA A 271 -5.80 13.23 -18.18
N TYR A 272 -4.67 13.28 -17.49
CA TYR A 272 -4.18 12.21 -16.62
C TYR A 272 -5.23 11.81 -15.56
N PHE A 273 -5.87 12.80 -14.92
CA PHE A 273 -6.87 12.58 -13.86
C PHE A 273 -8.28 12.29 -14.38
N ALA A 274 -8.57 12.53 -15.67
CA ALA A 274 -9.91 12.43 -16.22
C ALA A 274 -10.66 11.11 -15.90
N PRO A 275 -10.00 9.92 -15.88
CA PRO A 275 -10.67 8.67 -15.51
C PRO A 275 -11.23 8.66 -14.07
N LEU A 276 -10.68 9.46 -13.15
CA LEU A 276 -11.15 9.53 -11.75
C LEU A 276 -12.58 10.08 -11.63
N LYS A 277 -13.15 10.72 -12.66
CA LYS A 277 -14.58 11.12 -12.67
C LYS A 277 -15.50 9.92 -12.44
N GLY A 278 -15.15 8.76 -13.01
CA GLY A 278 -15.93 7.54 -12.81
C GLY A 278 -15.84 7.01 -11.38
N LEU A 279 -14.68 7.18 -10.73
CA LEU A 279 -14.49 6.80 -9.33
C LEU A 279 -15.22 7.76 -8.39
N GLN A 280 -15.12 9.08 -8.63
CA GLN A 280 -15.83 10.11 -7.88
C GLN A 280 -17.34 9.83 -7.80
N ALA A 281 -17.94 9.36 -8.91
CA ALA A 281 -19.36 9.07 -8.97
C ALA A 281 -19.81 7.89 -8.08
N VAL A 282 -18.90 6.99 -7.69
CA VAL A 282 -19.23 5.78 -6.93
C VAL A 282 -18.52 5.67 -5.58
N ARG A 283 -17.55 6.55 -5.27
CA ARG A 283 -16.69 6.41 -4.09
C ARG A 283 -17.41 6.55 -2.75
N GLY A 284 -18.60 7.16 -2.71
CA GLY A 284 -19.34 7.39 -1.47
C GLY A 284 -18.49 8.09 -0.40
N GLU A 285 -18.32 7.42 0.74
CA GLU A 285 -17.52 7.89 1.88
C GLU A 285 -16.06 7.41 1.88
N THR A 286 -15.60 6.77 0.80
CA THR A 286 -14.19 6.37 0.65
C THR A 286 -13.32 7.60 0.41
N ASP A 287 -12.37 7.84 1.31
CA ASP A 287 -11.38 8.91 1.18
C ASP A 287 -10.42 8.59 0.02
N ILE A 288 -10.20 9.55 -0.88
CA ILE A 288 -9.18 9.40 -1.93
C ILE A 288 -7.94 10.17 -1.49
N TYR A 289 -6.78 9.50 -1.51
CA TYR A 289 -5.48 10.13 -1.34
C TYR A 289 -4.71 10.08 -2.65
N LEU A 290 -4.14 11.21 -3.06
CA LEU A 290 -3.34 11.29 -4.28
C LEU A 290 -1.88 11.55 -3.94
N GLY A 291 -0.98 10.80 -4.55
CA GLY A 291 0.47 10.91 -4.42
C GLY A 291 1.06 12.15 -5.11
N LEU A 292 0.60 13.35 -4.77
CA LEU A 292 0.92 14.61 -5.46
C LEU A 292 2.18 15.32 -4.91
N VAL A 293 2.67 14.89 -3.74
CA VAL A 293 3.81 15.50 -3.06
C VAL A 293 5.09 14.82 -3.53
N HIS A 294 6.05 15.61 -4.00
CA HIS A 294 7.40 15.15 -4.32
C HIS A 294 8.40 16.13 -3.71
N THR A 295 9.60 15.61 -3.45
CA THR A 295 10.73 16.38 -2.95
C THR A 295 10.97 17.65 -3.77
N ASP A 296 11.14 18.75 -3.05
CA ASP A 296 11.50 20.08 -3.57
C ASP A 296 10.57 20.59 -4.68
N ASP A 297 9.28 20.22 -4.62
CA ASP A 297 8.32 20.51 -5.68
C ASP A 297 6.98 21.06 -5.16
N LEU A 298 7.03 22.11 -4.31
CA LEU A 298 5.81 22.77 -3.83
C LEU A 298 4.96 23.33 -4.98
N GLU A 299 5.58 24.00 -5.94
CA GLU A 299 4.87 24.59 -7.08
C GLU A 299 4.23 23.53 -7.97
N GLY A 300 4.95 22.45 -8.29
CA GLY A 300 4.37 21.33 -9.00
C GLY A 300 3.23 20.69 -8.21
N THR A 301 3.36 20.59 -6.88
CA THR A 301 2.32 19.99 -6.03
C THR A 301 1.03 20.80 -6.14
N GLN A 302 1.14 22.12 -6.15
CA GLN A 302 0.00 23.02 -6.36
C GLN A 302 -0.60 22.88 -7.77
N ARG A 303 0.21 22.67 -8.82
CA ARG A 303 -0.29 22.43 -10.19
C ARG A 303 -1.05 21.11 -10.28
N ARG A 304 -0.49 20.03 -9.73
CA ARG A 304 -1.14 18.71 -9.68
C ARG A 304 -2.42 18.72 -8.87
N ILE A 305 -2.43 19.38 -7.71
CA ILE A 305 -3.66 19.60 -6.92
C ILE A 305 -4.71 20.31 -7.77
N LYS A 306 -4.34 21.40 -8.45
CA LYS A 306 -5.27 22.14 -9.30
C LYS A 306 -5.87 21.24 -10.39
N ALA A 307 -5.06 20.46 -11.08
CA ALA A 307 -5.51 19.55 -12.14
C ALA A 307 -6.45 18.45 -11.59
N ALA A 308 -6.11 17.84 -10.45
CA ALA A 308 -6.95 16.83 -9.81
C ALA A 308 -8.28 17.42 -9.29
N SER A 309 -8.28 18.68 -8.81
CA SER A 309 -9.49 19.39 -8.37
C SER A 309 -10.46 19.74 -9.51
N GLU A 310 -10.07 19.62 -10.78
CA GLU A 310 -11.01 19.72 -11.91
C GLU A 310 -11.87 18.45 -12.07
N VAL A 311 -11.51 17.37 -11.35
CA VAL A 311 -12.13 16.05 -11.45
C VAL A 311 -12.74 15.58 -10.12
N LEU A 312 -12.10 15.88 -9.00
CA LEU A 312 -12.50 15.43 -7.66
C LEU A 312 -12.96 16.59 -6.78
N ASP A 313 -14.08 16.41 -6.07
CA ASP A 313 -14.65 17.42 -5.16
C ASP A 313 -13.99 17.43 -3.76
N GLY A 314 -12.89 16.70 -3.58
CA GLY A 314 -12.13 16.63 -2.34
C GLY A 314 -11.28 15.37 -2.27
N PHE A 315 -10.07 15.49 -1.73
CA PHE A 315 -9.09 14.42 -1.57
C PHE A 315 -8.02 14.84 -0.55
N GLY A 316 -7.29 13.87 -0.02
CA GLY A 316 -6.06 14.09 0.73
C GLY A 316 -4.82 13.93 -0.14
N VAL A 317 -3.66 14.29 0.39
CA VAL A 317 -2.39 14.17 -0.33
C VAL A 317 -1.46 13.16 0.31
N GLY A 318 -0.52 12.66 -0.47
CA GLY A 318 0.62 11.88 0.01
C GLY A 318 1.75 11.95 -1.01
N THR A 319 2.78 11.14 -0.81
CA THR A 319 3.79 10.83 -1.83
C THR A 319 3.33 9.70 -2.73
N GLU A 320 4.05 9.42 -3.82
CA GLU A 320 3.76 8.29 -4.71
C GLU A 320 3.86 6.93 -3.99
N CYS A 321 4.81 6.78 -3.08
CA CYS A 321 5.09 5.53 -2.36
C CYS A 321 5.60 5.85 -0.94
N GLY A 322 5.86 4.82 -0.14
CA GLY A 322 6.54 4.95 1.16
C GLY A 322 7.98 5.45 1.03
N TRP A 323 8.54 5.95 2.13
CA TRP A 323 9.79 6.70 2.16
C TRP A 323 11.00 5.85 2.55
N GLY A 324 10.89 4.52 2.68
CA GLY A 324 11.92 3.67 3.30
C GLY A 324 13.36 3.82 2.81
N ARG A 325 13.57 4.44 1.64
CA ARG A 325 14.89 4.71 1.02
C ARG A 325 15.17 6.20 0.76
N THR A 326 14.28 7.09 1.22
CA THR A 326 14.34 8.54 1.03
C THR A 326 15.32 9.17 2.03
N SER A 327 16.07 10.20 1.62
CA SER A 327 17.03 10.85 2.51
C SER A 327 16.35 11.73 3.58
N PRO A 328 17.02 12.03 4.71
CA PRO A 328 16.47 12.94 5.73
C PRO A 328 16.12 14.34 5.20
N GLU A 329 16.94 14.87 4.28
CA GLU A 329 16.71 16.17 3.63
C GLU A 329 15.44 16.14 2.78
N GLU A 330 15.27 15.07 1.99
CA GLU A 330 14.08 14.88 1.16
C GLU A 330 12.82 14.73 2.01
N ILE A 331 12.87 13.98 3.12
CA ILE A 331 11.75 13.85 4.07
C ILE A 331 11.36 15.22 4.64
N THR A 332 12.35 16.04 4.99
CA THR A 332 12.09 17.40 5.51
C THR A 332 11.33 18.23 4.48
N SER A 333 11.74 18.18 3.22
CA SER A 333 11.06 18.84 2.10
C SER A 333 9.63 18.31 1.91
N ILE A 334 9.45 17.00 1.89
CA ILE A 334 8.13 16.33 1.76
C ILE A 334 7.17 16.77 2.88
N VAL A 335 7.63 16.78 4.13
CA VAL A 335 6.82 17.21 5.29
C VAL A 335 6.41 18.67 5.18
N GLN A 336 7.34 19.55 4.79
CA GLN A 336 7.05 20.98 4.60
C GLN A 336 5.99 21.19 3.50
N ILE A 337 6.15 20.51 2.36
CA ILE A 337 5.20 20.59 1.24
C ILE A 337 3.85 20.02 1.65
N SER A 338 3.82 18.88 2.34
CA SER A 338 2.57 18.25 2.83
C SER A 338 1.79 19.20 3.75
N ASN A 339 2.47 19.88 4.68
CA ASN A 339 1.85 20.86 5.57
C ASN A 339 1.33 22.10 4.83
N ALA A 340 2.04 22.56 3.81
CA ALA A 340 1.64 23.71 3.00
C ALA A 340 0.49 23.39 2.03
N ALA A 341 0.39 22.14 1.58
CA ALA A 341 -0.58 21.70 0.57
C ALA A 341 -1.90 21.16 1.14
N SER A 342 -1.98 20.90 2.46
CA SER A 342 -3.12 20.24 3.09
C SER A 342 -3.63 20.96 4.35
N GLY A 343 -4.94 20.88 4.56
CA GLY A 343 -5.62 21.29 5.78
C GLY A 343 -5.79 20.13 6.77
N GLU A 344 -6.21 20.47 7.98
CA GLU A 344 -6.50 19.53 9.07
C GLU A 344 -7.73 18.66 8.73
N ILE A 345 -7.77 17.43 9.28
CA ILE A 345 -8.88 16.50 9.09
C ILE A 345 -10.02 16.74 10.10
N ILE A 346 -9.73 17.37 11.24
CA ILE A 346 -10.67 17.60 12.35
C ILE A 346 -11.12 19.05 12.39
#